data_AF-X1LXM7-F1
#
_entry.id   AF-X1LXM7-F1
#
_cell.length_a   1.000
_cell.length_b   1.000
_cell.length_c   1.000
_cell.angle_alpha   90.00
_cell.angle_beta   90.00
_cell.angle_gamma   90.00
#
_symmetry.space_group_name_H-M   'P 1'
#
loop_
_entity.id
_entity.type
_entity.pdbx_description
1 polymer ?
#
loop_
_entity_poly.entity_id
_entity_poly.type
_entity_poly.pdbx_seq_one_letter_code
_entity_poly.pdbx_strand_id
1 'polypeptide(L)'
;RPEIEKLRGVDSTCVLDTLLEKGLIKTSGRLPVPGRPIKYATTKEFLRYFGIKDISDLPREEDFGERATGSIIEEITREPDDESIKGKPEELNKETGEDKKDEAIDEITDNIIADEQS
;
A
#
# COMPACT_ATOMS: atom_id res chain seq x y z
N ARG A 1 -4.28 5.85 11.80
CA ARG A 1 -2.90 6.28 11.50
C ARG A 1 -2.25 6.95 12.71
N PRO A 2 -2.71 8.12 13.20
CA PRO A 2 -1.99 8.87 14.25
C PRO A 2 -1.85 8.13 15.59
N GLU A 3 -2.82 7.28 15.96
CA GLU A 3 -2.73 6.47 17.19
C GLU A 3 -1.61 5.43 17.14
N ILE A 4 -1.35 4.85 15.96
CA ILE A 4 -0.33 3.81 15.77
C ILE A 4 1.07 4.42 15.84
N GLU A 5 1.27 5.55 15.18
CA GLU A 5 2.52 6.33 15.25
C GLU A 5 2.79 6.81 16.68
N LYS A 6 1.76 7.29 17.39
CA LYS A 6 1.89 7.70 18.80
C LYS A 6 2.32 6.54 19.71
N LEU A 7 1.82 5.34 19.46
CA LEU A 7 2.19 4.15 20.23
C LEU A 7 3.62 3.68 19.91
N ARG A 8 4.00 3.65 18.62
CA ARG A 8 5.32 3.16 18.19
C ARG A 8 6.44 4.19 18.30
N GLY A 9 6.10 5.48 18.41
CA GLY A 9 7.08 6.57 18.42
C GLY A 9 7.79 6.82 17.09
N VAL A 10 7.42 6.11 16.03
CA VAL A 10 8.05 6.16 14.70
C VAL A 10 6.99 6.18 13.60
N ASP A 11 7.37 6.73 12.44
CA ASP A 11 6.53 6.69 11.25
C ASP A 11 6.19 5.24 10.89
N SER A 12 4.89 4.96 10.80
CA SER A 12 4.38 3.62 10.57
C SER A 12 3.69 3.48 9.21
N THR A 13 3.84 4.46 8.32
CA THR A 13 3.15 4.52 7.03
C THR A 13 3.55 3.36 6.13
N CYS A 14 4.87 3.18 5.91
CA CYS A 14 5.40 2.12 5.05
C CYS A 14 4.99 0.71 5.52
N VAL A 15 5.01 0.47 6.83
CA VAL A 15 4.60 -0.82 7.41
C VAL A 15 3.10 -1.07 7.22
N LEU A 16 2.27 -0.04 7.43
CA LEU A 16 0.83 -0.16 7.21
C LEU A 16 0.50 -0.44 5.74
N ASP A 17 1.20 0.21 4.81
CA ASP A 17 1.01 -0.01 3.38
C ASP A 17 1.43 -1.44 2.99
N THR A 18 2.57 -1.92 3.48
CA THR A 18 3.03 -3.31 3.28
C THR A 18 2.02 -4.34 3.81
N LEU A 19 1.44 -4.09 5.00
CA LEU A 19 0.45 -4.99 5.60
C LEU A 19 -0.88 -4.98 4.83
N LEU A 20 -1.26 -3.84 4.23
CA LEU A 20 -2.43 -3.72 3.36
C LEU A 20 -2.20 -4.46 2.04
N GLU A 21 -1.03 -4.31 1.42
CA GLU A 21 -0.65 -5.00 0.18
C GLU A 21 -0.63 -6.52 0.34
N LYS A 22 -0.08 -7.00 1.46
CA LYS A 22 -0.11 -8.44 1.81
C LYS A 22 -1.50 -8.94 2.21
N GLY A 23 -2.50 -8.06 2.31
CA GLY A 23 -3.87 -8.41 2.67
C GLY A 23 -4.04 -8.87 4.13
N LEU A 24 -3.04 -8.65 4.99
CA LEU A 24 -3.07 -9.04 6.41
C LEU A 24 -3.99 -8.12 7.22
N ILE A 25 -4.09 -6.85 6.82
CA ILE A 25 -5.03 -5.88 7.39
C ILE A 25 -5.92 -5.28 6.30
N LYS A 26 -7.05 -4.70 6.71
CA LYS A 26 -8.00 -3.99 5.85
C LYS A 26 -8.51 -2.72 6.51
N THR A 27 -9.02 -1.81 5.70
CA THR A 27 -9.75 -0.64 6.21
C THR A 27 -11.16 -1.06 6.65
N SER A 28 -11.48 -0.78 7.92
CA SER A 28 -12.76 -1.13 8.55
C SER A 28 -13.70 0.09 8.70
N GLY A 29 -13.32 1.24 8.15
CA GLY A 29 -14.09 2.48 8.18
C GLY A 29 -13.27 3.66 8.67
N ARG A 30 -13.95 4.70 9.14
CA ARG A 30 -13.35 5.90 9.76
C ARG A 30 -13.95 6.12 11.14
N LEU A 31 -13.14 6.56 12.10
CA LEU A 31 -13.63 6.86 13.45
C LEU A 31 -14.41 8.19 13.48
N PRO A 32 -15.50 8.30 14.27
CA PRO A 32 -16.30 9.52 14.39
C PRO A 32 -15.66 10.54 15.34
N VAL A 33 -14.36 10.76 15.21
CA VAL A 33 -13.56 11.72 16.00
C VAL A 33 -13.00 12.82 15.10
N PRO A 34 -12.58 13.98 15.64
CA PRO A 34 -11.94 15.03 14.86
C PRO A 34 -10.76 14.48 14.05
N GLY A 35 -10.67 14.85 12.77
CA GLY A 35 -9.68 14.30 11.83
C GLY A 35 -10.10 12.98 11.15
N ARG A 36 -11.21 12.35 11.58
CA ARG A 36 -11.82 11.15 10.98
C ARG A 36 -10.78 10.10 10.50
N PRO A 37 -9.89 9.65 11.39
CA PRO A 37 -8.82 8.74 11.00
C PRO A 37 -9.37 7.40 10.51
N ILE A 38 -8.65 6.79 9.58
CA ILE A 38 -8.96 5.45 9.05
C ILE A 38 -8.78 4.42 10.17
N LYS A 39 -9.80 3.58 10.36
CA LYS A 39 -9.79 2.42 11.24
C LYS A 39 -9.28 1.21 10.44
N TYR A 40 -8.30 0.50 10.98
CA TYR A 40 -7.79 -0.75 10.42
C TYR A 40 -8.28 -1.94 11.23
N ALA A 41 -8.44 -3.08 10.58
CA ALA A 41 -8.79 -4.36 11.19
C ALA A 41 -8.00 -5.50 10.52
N THR A 42 -7.75 -6.58 11.24
CA THR A 42 -7.14 -7.79 10.68
C THR A 42 -8.10 -8.51 9.75
N THR A 43 -7.55 -9.32 8.85
CA THR A 43 -8.32 -10.13 7.90
C THR A 43 -8.26 -11.61 8.25
N LYS A 44 -8.97 -12.45 7.48
CA LYS A 44 -8.82 -13.90 7.58
C LYS A 44 -7.46 -14.38 7.07
N GLU A 45 -6.78 -13.62 6.21
CA GLU A 45 -5.41 -13.94 5.77
C GLU A 45 -4.46 -13.89 6.94
N PHE A 46 -4.60 -12.88 7.81
CA PHE A 46 -3.83 -12.77 9.04
C PHE A 46 -3.98 -14.03 9.88
N LEU A 47 -5.21 -14.46 10.17
CA LEU A 47 -5.44 -15.67 10.98
C LEU A 47 -4.76 -16.91 10.36
N ARG A 48 -4.86 -17.08 9.04
CA ARG A 48 -4.21 -18.20 8.33
C ARG A 48 -2.69 -18.10 8.33
N TYR A 49 -2.14 -16.90 8.18
CA TYR A 49 -0.70 -16.66 8.20
C TYR A 49 -0.08 -16.98 9.57
N PHE A 50 -0.78 -16.63 10.65
CA PHE A 50 -0.36 -16.93 12.02
C PHE A 50 -0.77 -18.32 12.51
N GLY A 51 -1.49 -19.10 11.70
CA GLY A 51 -1.93 -20.46 12.06
C GLY A 51 -3.00 -20.50 13.17
N ILE A 52 -3.65 -19.38 13.47
CA ILE A 52 -4.67 -19.26 14.52
C ILE A 52 -6.07 -19.39 13.93
N LYS A 53 -6.98 -20.05 14.66
CA LYS A 53 -8.36 -20.26 14.20
C LYS A 53 -9.23 -19.02 14.41
N ASP A 54 -9.01 -18.34 15.53
CA ASP A 54 -9.81 -17.22 16.00
C ASP A 54 -8.94 -16.15 16.65
N ILE A 55 -9.46 -14.93 16.73
CA ILE A 55 -8.73 -13.82 17.34
C ILE A 55 -8.51 -13.99 18.85
N SER A 56 -9.33 -14.83 19.49
CA SER A 56 -9.20 -15.19 20.90
C SER A 56 -8.03 -16.14 21.19
N ASP A 57 -7.47 -16.75 20.15
CA ASP A 57 -6.31 -17.65 20.21
C ASP A 57 -4.99 -16.87 20.04
N LEU A 58 -5.07 -15.53 19.96
CA LEU A 58 -3.89 -14.69 20.03
C LEU A 58 -3.24 -14.82 21.43
N PRO A 59 -1.91 -14.92 21.51
CA PRO A 59 -1.19 -14.85 22.78
C PRO A 59 -1.62 -13.62 23.56
N ARG A 60 -1.84 -13.77 24.86
CA ARG A 60 -2.19 -12.61 25.70
C ARG A 60 -0.96 -11.75 25.91
N GLU A 61 -1.16 -10.51 26.33
CA GLU A 61 -0.08 -9.57 26.64
C GLU A 61 0.95 -10.17 27.62
N GLU A 62 0.48 -10.99 28.57
CA GLU A 62 1.30 -11.70 29.56
C GLU A 62 2.16 -12.83 28.94
N ASP A 63 1.76 -13.37 27.79
CA ASP A 63 2.45 -14.45 27.08
C ASP A 63 3.55 -13.92 26.14
N PHE A 64 3.60 -12.60 25.89
CA PHE A 64 4.72 -11.94 25.20
C PHE A 64 5.92 -11.83 26.15
N GLY A 65 6.46 -12.98 26.58
CA GLY A 65 7.75 -13.06 27.22
C GLY A 65 8.89 -12.77 26.24
N GLU A 66 10.04 -12.38 26.77
CA GLU A 66 11.31 -12.03 26.09
C GLU A 66 11.76 -13.04 25.01
N ARG A 67 11.23 -14.27 25.07
CA ARG A 67 11.51 -15.39 24.19
C ARG A 67 10.67 -15.42 22.91
N ALA A 68 9.48 -14.81 22.92
CA ALA A 68 8.62 -14.73 21.74
C ALA A 68 9.14 -13.69 20.75
N THR A 69 9.51 -12.49 21.23
CA THR A 69 10.05 -11.39 20.42
C THR A 69 11.39 -11.74 19.77
N GLY A 70 12.28 -12.44 20.48
CA GLY A 70 13.57 -12.88 19.93
C GLY A 70 13.41 -13.77 18.68
N SER A 71 12.49 -14.75 18.72
CA SER A 71 12.33 -15.72 17.62
C SER A 71 11.73 -15.11 16.35
N ILE A 72 10.81 -14.15 16.47
CA ILE A 72 10.21 -13.46 15.31
C ILE A 72 11.16 -12.41 14.71
N ILE A 73 11.94 -11.71 15.54
CA ILE A 73 12.91 -10.74 15.04
C ILE A 73 14.02 -11.46 14.27
N GLU A 74 14.56 -12.56 14.81
CA GLU A 74 15.59 -13.37 14.14
C GLU A 74 15.14 -13.88 12.76
N GLU A 75 13.86 -14.24 12.61
CA GLU A 75 13.30 -14.73 11.34
C GLU A 75 13.05 -13.60 10.32
N ILE A 76 12.71 -12.38 10.77
CA ILE A 76 12.53 -11.20 9.92
C ILE A 76 13.89 -10.59 9.51
N THR A 77 14.93 -10.70 10.33
CA THR A 77 16.30 -10.23 10.02
C THR A 77 17.12 -11.23 9.20
N ARG A 78 16.55 -12.37 8.79
CA ARG A 78 17.20 -13.19 7.76
C ARG A 78 17.17 -12.39 6.46
N GLU A 79 18.32 -11.80 6.12
CA GLU A 79 18.59 -11.26 4.79
C GLU A 79 18.08 -12.26 3.75
N PRO A 80 17.21 -11.87 2.80
CA PRO A 80 16.84 -12.76 1.71
C PRO A 80 18.11 -13.08 0.93
N ASP A 81 18.51 -14.35 0.94
CA ASP A 81 19.66 -14.85 0.18
C ASP A 81 19.58 -14.32 -1.28
N ASP A 82 20.54 -13.47 -1.65
CA ASP A 82 20.66 -12.74 -2.92
C ASP A 82 21.00 -13.64 -4.13
N GLU A 83 20.27 -14.75 -4.32
CA GLU A 83 20.58 -15.70 -5.41
C GLU A 83 19.39 -16.10 -6.31
N SER A 84 18.19 -15.54 -6.14
CA SER A 84 17.03 -15.96 -6.97
C SER A 84 16.41 -14.89 -7.89
N ILE A 85 16.91 -13.65 -7.94
CA ILE A 85 16.50 -12.70 -9.00
C ILE A 85 17.40 -12.88 -10.23
N LYS A 86 17.34 -14.06 -10.86
CA LYS A 86 17.84 -14.26 -12.23
C LYS A 86 16.66 -14.34 -13.20
N GLY A 87 16.13 -13.18 -13.55
CA GLY A 87 15.02 -13.02 -14.47
C GLY A 87 15.08 -11.70 -15.23
N LYS A 88 16.10 -11.58 -16.09
CA LYS A 88 16.22 -10.76 -17.32
C LYS A 88 15.12 -9.67 -17.54
N PRO A 89 15.45 -8.36 -17.53
CA PRO A 89 14.59 -7.36 -18.15
C PRO A 89 14.74 -7.49 -19.68
N GLU A 90 13.71 -8.00 -20.35
CA GLU A 90 13.63 -7.97 -21.81
C GLU A 90 12.96 -6.66 -22.22
N GLU A 91 13.78 -5.74 -22.71
CA GLU A 91 13.36 -4.54 -23.43
C GLU A 91 12.45 -4.91 -24.59
N LEU A 92 11.24 -4.32 -24.63
CA LEU A 92 10.48 -4.23 -25.87
C LEU A 92 10.52 -2.79 -26.37
N ASN A 93 11.60 -2.49 -27.08
CA ASN A 93 11.67 -1.39 -28.02
C ASN A 93 10.71 -1.71 -29.18
N LYS A 94 9.75 -0.81 -29.42
CA LYS A 94 9.24 -0.60 -30.78
C LYS A 94 9.28 0.89 -31.08
N GLU A 95 10.34 1.24 -31.79
CA GLU A 95 10.46 2.45 -32.59
C GLU A 95 9.42 2.44 -33.72
N THR A 96 8.76 3.57 -33.91
CA THR A 96 8.39 4.15 -35.22
C THR A 96 8.05 5.60 -34.87
N GLY A 97 8.73 6.64 -35.32
CA GLY A 97 9.33 6.91 -36.62
C GLY A 97 8.89 8.34 -36.96
N GLU A 98 9.90 9.19 -37.16
CA GLU A 98 9.91 10.61 -37.58
C GLU A 98 8.67 11.08 -38.37
N ASP A 99 8.13 12.28 -38.15
CA ASP A 99 8.62 13.44 -38.91
C ASP A 99 8.28 14.80 -38.29
N LYS A 100 9.13 15.76 -38.65
CA LYS A 100 9.28 17.13 -38.13
C LYS A 100 8.28 18.12 -38.75
N LYS A 101 8.30 19.36 -38.21
CA LYS A 101 7.96 20.65 -38.86
C LYS A 101 6.46 20.95 -39.02
N ASP A 102 5.92 22.15 -38.86
CA ASP A 102 6.38 23.52 -38.64
C ASP A 102 5.19 24.30 -38.01
N GLU A 103 5.51 25.45 -37.40
CA GLU A 103 4.79 26.74 -37.33
C GLU A 103 3.26 26.86 -37.52
N ALA A 104 2.73 27.89 -36.84
CA ALA A 104 1.43 28.57 -37.00
C ALA A 104 0.26 28.03 -36.17
N ILE A 105 0.10 28.60 -34.97
CA ILE A 105 -1.21 28.71 -34.31
C ILE A 105 -1.67 30.14 -34.55
N ASP A 106 -2.08 30.42 -35.78
CA ASP A 106 -2.82 31.64 -36.12
C ASP A 106 -4.26 31.24 -36.50
N GLU A 107 -5.18 31.78 -35.71
CA GLU A 107 -6.38 32.47 -36.16
C GLU A 107 -7.35 31.79 -37.15
N ILE A 108 -8.59 31.65 -36.64
CA ILE A 108 -9.87 31.82 -37.36
C ILE A 108 -10.45 30.56 -38.02
N THR A 109 -11.54 30.07 -37.41
CA THR A 109 -12.84 29.76 -38.04
C THR A 109 -13.79 29.41 -36.89
N ASP A 110 -14.32 30.40 -36.19
CA ASP A 110 -15.63 31.00 -36.44
C ASP A 110 -16.77 30.00 -36.71
N ASN A 111 -17.72 30.02 -35.77
CA ASN A 111 -19.15 29.75 -35.90
C ASN A 111 -19.64 28.30 -35.98
N ILE A 112 -20.86 28.12 -35.45
CA ILE A 112 -21.75 26.94 -35.41
C ILE A 112 -21.62 26.24 -34.03
N ILE A 113 -22.41 26.51 -32.98
CA ILE A 113 -23.85 26.80 -32.87
C ILE A 113 -24.16 27.57 -31.56
N ALA A 114 -25.04 28.56 -31.69
CA ALA A 114 -25.64 29.42 -30.67
C ALA A 114 -26.80 28.73 -29.90
N ASP A 115 -27.54 29.54 -29.12
CA ASP A 115 -28.71 29.26 -28.26
C ASP A 115 -28.35 28.75 -26.84
N GLU A 116 -28.38 29.52 -25.76
CA GLU A 116 -29.14 30.72 -25.40
C GLU A 116 -30.64 30.66 -25.74
N GLN A 117 -31.39 29.79 -25.05
CA GLN A 117 -32.78 30.05 -24.62
C GLN A 117 -33.11 29.21 -23.36
N SER A 118 -32.95 29.78 -22.16
CA SER A 118 -34.01 30.01 -21.15
C SER A 118 -33.44 30.30 -19.76
#